data_AF-W2LKH8-F1
#
_entry.id   AF-W2LKH8-F1
#
_cell.length_a   1.000
_cell.length_b   1.000
_cell.length_c   1.000
_cell.angle_alpha   90.00
_cell.angle_beta   90.00
_cell.angle_gamma   90.00
#
_symmetry.space_group_name_H-M   'P 1'
#
loop_
_entity.id
_entity.type
_entity.pdbx_description
1 polymer ?
#
loop_
_entity_poly.entity_id
_entity_poly.type
_entity_poly.pdbx_seq_one_letter_code
_entity_poly.pdbx_strand_id
1 'polypeptide(L)'
;GYRVLRAKVEEHFDIKIPGQWCADYFKPTNNAYQKDFDSSALQVQLDTAWHKARLRNDGQAGFVLELYVYVPKPVEATTTLRRDTAARIREQMPRVAEMLRKQGITAGPATQNYMAVTQARLPDGPVVPNNTTFQRVQHVDTRQAAIDSAMQEGQQ
;
A
#
# COMPACT_ATOMS: atom_id res chain seq x y z
N GLY A 1 -31.84 20.90 8.40
CA GLY A 1 -30.48 21.39 8.71
C GLY A 1 -29.50 20.26 8.64
N TYR A 2 -29.07 19.72 9.78
CA TYR A 2 -28.04 18.69 9.87
C TYR A 2 -28.38 17.37 9.15
N ARG A 3 -29.58 16.81 9.34
CA ARG A 3 -30.00 15.55 8.67
C ARG A 3 -29.93 15.64 7.14
N VAL A 4 -30.22 16.81 6.59
CA VAL A 4 -30.18 17.05 5.13
C VAL A 4 -28.74 17.18 4.64
N LEU A 5 -27.88 17.88 5.40
CA LEU A 5 -26.44 17.94 5.11
C LEU A 5 -25.83 16.53 5.14
N ARG A 6 -26.12 15.77 6.21
CA ARG A 6 -25.65 14.41 6.38
C ARG A 6 -26.09 13.49 5.23
N ALA A 7 -27.36 13.52 4.85
CA ALA A 7 -27.87 12.72 3.72
C ALA A 7 -27.18 13.08 2.38
N LYS A 8 -26.85 14.36 2.15
CA LYS A 8 -26.12 14.78 0.94
C LYS A 8 -24.66 14.35 0.95
N VAL A 9 -24.02 14.37 2.12
CA VAL A 9 -22.67 13.84 2.30
C VAL A 9 -22.69 12.33 2.07
N GLU A 10 -23.65 11.63 2.68
CA GLU A 10 -23.91 10.19 2.50
C GLU A 10 -24.00 9.82 1.02
N GLU A 11 -24.91 10.46 0.29
CA GLU A 11 -25.12 10.24 -1.15
C GLU A 11 -23.86 10.50 -1.98
N HIS A 12 -23.17 11.61 -1.73
CA HIS A 12 -21.98 11.98 -2.51
C HIS A 12 -20.81 11.01 -2.30
N PHE A 13 -20.63 10.50 -1.09
CA PHE A 13 -19.59 9.52 -0.80
C PHE A 13 -19.97 8.11 -1.21
N ASP A 14 -21.25 7.71 -1.15
CA ASP A 14 -21.69 6.42 -1.66
C ASP A 14 -21.47 6.31 -3.18
N ILE A 15 -21.64 7.42 -3.93
CA ILE A 15 -21.32 7.49 -5.36
C ILE A 15 -19.82 7.36 -5.62
N LYS A 16 -18.96 7.99 -4.80
CA LYS A 16 -17.52 8.10 -5.05
C LYS A 16 -16.69 6.95 -4.47
N ILE A 17 -17.10 6.41 -3.34
CA ILE A 17 -16.40 5.37 -2.57
C ILE A 17 -17.40 4.37 -1.95
N PRO A 18 -18.13 3.61 -2.78
CA PRO A 18 -19.23 2.76 -2.33
C PRO A 18 -18.79 1.80 -1.23
N GLY A 19 -19.50 1.81 -0.09
CA GLY A 19 -19.26 0.89 1.03
C GLY A 19 -17.92 1.09 1.79
N GLN A 20 -17.13 2.11 1.48
CA GLN A 20 -15.84 2.37 2.17
C GLN A 20 -15.94 3.46 3.24
N TRP A 21 -17.05 4.20 3.27
CA TRP A 21 -17.24 5.27 4.22
C TRP A 21 -17.74 4.73 5.58
N CYS A 22 -17.04 5.10 6.65
CA CYS A 22 -17.17 4.50 7.98
C CYS A 22 -17.67 5.50 9.05
N ALA A 23 -17.34 6.79 8.94
CA ALA A 23 -17.77 7.82 9.89
C ALA A 23 -17.54 9.25 9.37
N ASP A 24 -18.30 10.21 9.93
CA ASP A 24 -18.11 11.64 9.76
C ASP A 24 -17.31 12.23 10.91
N TYR A 25 -16.26 12.99 10.61
CA TYR A 25 -15.45 13.68 11.62
C TYR A 25 -15.39 15.17 11.28
N PHE A 26 -15.70 16.03 12.24
CA PHE A 26 -15.53 17.47 12.07
C PHE A 26 -14.14 17.92 12.50
N LYS A 27 -13.55 18.81 11.70
CA LYS A 27 -12.37 19.55 12.11
C LYS A 27 -12.83 20.93 12.62
N PRO A 28 -12.92 21.16 13.95
CA PRO A 28 -13.56 22.35 14.51
C PRO A 28 -12.81 23.66 14.24
N THR A 29 -11.51 23.59 13.97
CA THR A 29 -10.67 24.72 13.58
C THR A 29 -9.60 24.26 12.60
N ASN A 30 -9.06 25.17 11.79
CA ASN A 30 -8.01 24.87 10.82
C ASN A 30 -6.77 24.17 11.42
N ASN A 31 -6.53 24.33 12.73
CA ASN A 31 -5.37 23.78 13.45
C ASN A 31 -5.73 22.66 14.44
N ALA A 32 -6.97 22.16 14.45
CA ALA A 32 -7.36 21.06 15.35
C ALA A 32 -6.59 19.77 15.03
N TYR A 33 -6.12 19.07 16.06
CA TYR A 33 -5.46 17.77 15.90
C TYR A 33 -6.51 16.69 15.66
N GLN A 34 -6.12 15.57 15.04
CA GLN A 34 -7.04 14.47 14.73
C GLN A 34 -7.73 13.88 15.96
N LYS A 35 -7.04 13.87 17.12
CA LYS A 35 -7.62 13.43 18.40
C LYS A 35 -8.79 14.32 18.87
N ASP A 36 -8.87 15.54 18.36
CA ASP A 36 -9.90 16.53 18.70
C ASP A 36 -11.08 16.46 17.70
N PHE A 37 -11.05 15.53 16.75
CA PHE A 37 -12.15 15.30 15.83
C PHE A 37 -13.22 14.46 16.53
N ASP A 38 -14.44 14.96 16.54
CA ASP A 38 -15.55 14.31 17.24
C ASP A 38 -16.76 14.18 16.32
N SER A 39 -17.22 12.94 16.14
CA SER A 39 -18.41 12.60 15.35
C SER A 39 -19.71 12.76 16.16
N SER A 40 -19.64 12.62 17.49
CA SER A 40 -20.77 12.67 18.40
C SER A 40 -21.23 14.10 18.69
N ALA A 41 -20.31 15.07 18.58
CA ALA A 41 -20.58 16.49 18.78
C ALA A 41 -20.75 17.29 17.47
N LEU A 42 -20.69 16.63 16.30
CA LEU A 42 -20.72 17.29 14.98
C LEU A 42 -21.91 18.24 14.81
N GLN A 43 -23.11 17.83 15.26
CA GLN A 43 -24.30 18.69 15.18
C GLN A 43 -24.13 19.97 16.02
N VAL A 44 -23.66 19.85 17.27
CA VAL A 44 -23.44 20.98 18.18
C VAL A 44 -22.34 21.92 17.64
N GLN A 45 -21.30 21.35 17.05
CA GLN A 45 -20.20 22.11 16.44
C GLN A 45 -20.66 22.88 15.20
N LEU A 46 -21.49 22.28 14.35
CA LEU A 46 -22.10 22.96 13.21
C LEU A 46 -23.03 24.09 13.65
N ASP A 47 -23.89 23.85 14.64
CA ASP A 47 -24.78 24.88 15.18
C ASP A 47 -23.98 26.05 15.79
N THR A 48 -22.89 25.74 16.49
CA THR A 48 -21.97 26.75 17.04
C THR A 48 -21.26 27.54 15.94
N ALA A 49 -20.77 26.87 14.90
CA ALA A 49 -20.11 27.51 13.77
C ALA A 49 -21.07 28.41 12.99
N TRP A 50 -22.29 27.93 12.75
CA TRP A 50 -23.37 28.68 12.10
C TRP A 50 -23.81 29.91 12.89
N HIS A 51 -23.89 29.79 14.22
CA HIS A 51 -24.16 30.92 15.11
C HIS A 51 -23.04 31.96 15.07
N LYS A 52 -21.77 31.52 15.14
CA LYS A 52 -20.61 32.42 15.05
C LYS A 52 -20.49 33.11 13.69
N ALA A 53 -20.90 32.46 12.61
CA ALA A 53 -20.92 33.06 11.27
C ALA A 53 -21.83 34.28 11.19
N ARG A 54 -22.98 34.25 11.88
CA ARG A 54 -23.90 35.41 11.98
C ARG A 54 -23.23 36.64 12.58
N LEU A 55 -22.20 36.47 13.41
CA LEU A 55 -21.49 37.56 14.07
C LEU A 55 -20.38 38.18 13.19
N ARG A 56 -20.16 37.69 11.96
CA ARG A 56 -19.15 38.21 11.03
C ARG A 56 -19.75 39.30 10.12
N ASN A 57 -18.90 40.12 9.50
CA ASN A 57 -19.31 41.24 8.65
C ASN A 57 -20.23 40.83 7.48
N ASP A 58 -19.98 39.68 6.85
CA ASP A 58 -20.81 39.14 5.76
C ASP A 58 -21.95 38.22 6.27
N GLY A 59 -22.11 38.15 7.59
CA GLY A 59 -23.06 37.29 8.28
C GLY A 59 -22.97 35.83 7.84
N GLN A 60 -24.13 35.18 7.79
CA GLN A 60 -24.24 33.79 7.36
C GLN A 60 -24.12 33.60 5.84
N ALA A 61 -24.28 34.68 5.05
CA ALA A 61 -24.21 34.60 3.59
C ALA A 61 -22.80 34.29 3.08
N GLY A 62 -21.76 34.68 3.83
CA GLY A 62 -20.36 34.34 3.54
C GLY A 62 -19.86 33.07 4.23
N PHE A 63 -20.73 32.27 4.87
CA PHE A 63 -20.29 31.07 5.59
C PHE A 63 -19.94 29.94 4.63
N VAL A 64 -18.68 29.52 4.64
CA VAL A 64 -18.19 28.34 3.91
C VAL A 64 -17.77 27.27 4.91
N LEU A 65 -18.28 26.07 4.71
CA LEU A 65 -17.94 24.88 5.49
C LEU A 65 -17.08 23.96 4.63
N GLU A 66 -15.84 23.71 5.05
CA GLU A 66 -15.00 22.66 4.47
C GLU A 66 -15.10 21.40 5.32
N LEU A 67 -15.50 20.28 4.69
CA LEU A 67 -15.58 18.97 5.32
C LEU A 67 -14.43 18.09 4.82
N TYR A 68 -13.66 17.54 5.74
CA TYR A 68 -12.60 16.58 5.44
C TYR A 68 -13.07 15.20 5.91
N VAL A 69 -13.27 14.27 4.97
CA VAL A 69 -13.64 12.89 5.27
C VAL A 69 -12.38 12.03 5.24
N TYR A 70 -12.15 11.30 6.33
CA TYR A 70 -11.08 10.32 6.40
C TYR A 70 -11.61 8.95 6.00
N VAL A 71 -11.17 8.47 4.84
CA VAL A 71 -11.42 7.10 4.41
C VAL A 71 -10.27 6.26 4.96
N PRO A 72 -10.54 5.29 5.87
CA PRO A 72 -9.50 4.36 6.28
C PRO A 72 -8.93 3.70 5.04
N LYS A 73 -7.61 3.66 4.92
CA LYS A 73 -6.99 2.79 3.91
C LYS A 73 -7.56 1.39 4.15
N PRO A 74 -8.09 0.70 3.13
CA PRO A 74 -8.46 -0.70 3.31
C PRO A 74 -7.26 -1.39 3.96
N VAL A 75 -7.53 -2.24 4.95
CA VAL A 75 -6.49 -3.03 5.59
C VAL A 75 -5.98 -4.00 4.52
N GLU A 76 -5.12 -3.50 3.62
CA GLU A 76 -4.23 -4.35 2.87
C GLU A 76 -3.48 -5.13 3.92
N ALA A 77 -3.71 -6.45 3.94
CA ALA A 77 -3.17 -7.36 4.94
C ALA A 77 -1.74 -6.97 5.22
N THR A 78 -1.46 -6.48 6.42
CA THR A 78 -0.24 -5.78 6.80
C THR A 78 0.98 -6.44 6.15
N THR A 79 1.41 -5.92 5.00
CA THR A 79 2.49 -6.49 4.19
C THR A 79 3.82 -5.96 4.74
N THR A 80 4.03 -6.09 6.05
CA THR A 80 5.31 -5.73 6.63
C THR A 80 6.38 -6.65 6.08
N LEU A 81 7.42 -6.03 5.53
CA LEU A 81 8.61 -6.73 5.03
C LEU A 81 9.07 -7.73 6.09
N ARG A 82 9.22 -8.96 5.64
CA ARG A 82 9.61 -10.08 6.49
C ARG A 82 11.14 -10.13 6.57
N ARG A 83 11.67 -10.57 7.72
CA ARG A 83 13.09 -10.97 7.79
C ARG A 83 13.31 -12.21 6.91
N ASP A 84 14.37 -12.17 6.13
CA ASP A 84 14.91 -13.24 5.30
C ASP A 84 15.72 -14.23 6.14
N THR A 85 15.04 -14.93 7.05
CA THR A 85 15.68 -15.99 7.84
C THR A 85 16.07 -17.17 6.94
N ALA A 86 17.13 -17.91 7.31
CA ALA A 86 17.57 -19.07 6.57
C ALA A 86 16.46 -20.12 6.36
N ALA A 87 15.59 -20.32 7.35
CA ALA A 87 14.43 -21.21 7.24
C ALA A 87 13.47 -20.76 6.13
N ARG A 88 13.14 -19.46 6.08
CA ARG A 88 12.26 -18.91 5.05
C ARG A 88 12.86 -18.95 3.66
N ILE A 89 14.15 -18.64 3.53
CA ILE A 89 14.83 -18.75 2.25
C ILE A 89 14.70 -20.18 1.72
N ARG A 90 14.97 -21.20 2.56
CA ARG A 90 14.79 -22.62 2.19
C ARG A 90 13.35 -22.96 1.80
N GLU A 91 12.36 -22.46 2.53
CA GLU A 91 10.95 -22.65 2.20
C GLU A 91 10.57 -22.03 0.84
N GLN A 92 11.18 -20.90 0.46
CA GLN A 92 10.89 -20.21 -0.79
C GLN A 92 11.62 -20.81 -2.00
N MET A 93 12.76 -21.46 -1.81
CA MET A 93 13.54 -22.07 -2.90
C MET A 93 12.73 -22.92 -3.89
N PRO A 94 11.92 -23.91 -3.45
CA PRO A 94 11.15 -24.72 -4.40
C PRO A 94 10.09 -23.91 -5.17
N ARG A 95 9.46 -22.93 -4.51
CA ARG A 95 8.44 -22.07 -5.11
C ARG A 95 9.04 -21.16 -6.19
N VAL A 96 10.22 -20.61 -5.90
CA VAL A 96 10.99 -19.79 -6.83
C VAL A 96 11.46 -20.62 -8.02
N ALA A 97 12.01 -21.81 -7.79
CA ALA A 97 12.47 -22.70 -8.86
C ALA A 97 11.30 -23.07 -9.80
N GLU A 98 10.13 -23.40 -9.25
CA GLU A 98 8.95 -23.71 -10.05
C GLU A 98 8.46 -22.51 -10.85
N MET A 99 8.44 -21.31 -10.25
CA MET A 99 8.04 -20.08 -10.95
C MET A 99 8.98 -19.76 -12.10
N LEU A 100 10.30 -19.78 -11.88
CA LEU A 100 11.28 -19.47 -12.91
C LEU A 100 11.17 -20.46 -14.08
N ARG A 101 10.95 -21.75 -13.79
CA ARG A 101 10.65 -22.76 -14.80
C ARG A 101 9.37 -22.45 -15.58
N LYS A 102 8.27 -22.10 -14.90
CA LYS A 102 6.99 -21.74 -15.53
C LYS A 102 7.10 -20.52 -16.45
N GLN A 103 7.98 -19.58 -16.11
CA GLN A 103 8.21 -18.37 -16.89
C GLN A 103 9.29 -18.53 -17.98
N GLY A 104 9.88 -19.71 -18.13
CA GLY A 104 10.93 -19.96 -19.11
C GLY A 104 12.24 -19.21 -18.82
N ILE A 105 12.46 -18.82 -17.56
CA ILE A 105 13.66 -18.08 -17.15
C ILE A 105 14.74 -19.09 -16.76
N THR A 106 15.81 -19.12 -17.56
CA THR A 106 17.04 -19.82 -17.19
C THR A 106 17.68 -19.12 -16.00
N ALA A 107 17.75 -19.82 -14.88
CA ALA A 107 18.30 -19.32 -13.63
C ALA A 107 19.25 -20.35 -13.04
N GLY A 108 20.54 -19.98 -12.96
CA GLY A 108 21.54 -20.76 -12.26
C GLY A 108 21.46 -20.57 -10.74
N PRO A 109 22.38 -21.19 -9.99
CA PRO A 109 22.35 -21.19 -8.53
C PRO A 109 22.32 -19.78 -7.92
N ALA A 110 23.04 -18.81 -8.49
CA ALA A 110 23.08 -17.46 -7.95
C ALA A 110 21.74 -16.73 -8.15
N THR A 111 21.14 -16.86 -9.34
CA THR A 111 19.84 -16.26 -9.67
C THR A 111 18.74 -16.86 -8.80
N GLN A 112 18.73 -18.18 -8.62
CA GLN A 112 17.76 -18.85 -7.74
C GLN A 112 17.87 -18.38 -6.29
N ASN A 113 19.10 -18.25 -5.77
CA ASN A 113 19.30 -17.79 -4.40
C ASN A 113 18.90 -16.32 -4.20
N TYR A 114 19.28 -15.44 -5.14
CA TYR A 114 18.85 -14.03 -5.14
C TYR A 114 17.32 -13.90 -5.12
N MET A 115 16.65 -14.73 -5.93
CA MET A 115 15.20 -14.79 -5.97
C MET A 115 14.61 -15.30 -4.66
N ALA A 116 15.14 -16.37 -4.07
CA ALA A 116 14.67 -16.91 -2.81
C ALA A 116 14.79 -15.91 -1.65
N VAL A 117 15.90 -15.15 -1.58
CA VAL A 117 16.09 -14.06 -0.61
C VAL A 117 15.08 -12.94 -0.83
N THR A 118 14.88 -12.53 -2.07
CA THR A 118 13.91 -11.49 -2.42
C THR A 118 12.50 -11.89 -2.03
N GLN A 119 12.10 -13.14 -2.33
CA GLN A 119 10.77 -13.66 -1.97
C GLN A 119 10.60 -13.93 -0.48
N ALA A 120 11.66 -14.31 0.24
CA ALA A 120 11.57 -14.51 1.68
C ALA A 120 11.17 -13.23 2.45
N ARG A 121 11.41 -12.06 1.84
CA ARG A 121 11.06 -10.74 2.39
C ARG A 121 9.65 -10.28 2.03
N LEU A 122 9.08 -10.82 0.95
CA LEU A 122 7.78 -10.42 0.44
C LEU A 122 6.66 -11.29 1.05
N PRO A 123 5.52 -10.68 1.41
CA PRO A 123 4.37 -11.41 1.94
C PRO A 123 3.54 -12.10 0.84
N ASP A 124 3.66 -11.63 -0.40
CA ASP A 124 2.93 -12.13 -1.56
C ASP A 124 3.71 -13.18 -2.35
N GLY A 125 2.99 -13.87 -3.25
CA GLY A 125 3.55 -14.89 -4.14
C GLY A 125 4.72 -14.38 -5.00
N PRO A 126 5.50 -15.29 -5.59
CA PRO A 126 6.78 -14.92 -6.14
C PRO A 126 6.64 -14.00 -7.36
N VAL A 127 7.34 -12.87 -7.34
CA VAL A 127 7.42 -11.88 -8.44
C VAL A 127 8.86 -11.81 -8.95
N VAL A 128 9.05 -11.96 -10.27
CA VAL A 128 10.37 -11.80 -10.87
C VAL A 128 10.76 -10.31 -10.92
N PRO A 129 11.85 -9.90 -10.25
CA PRO A 129 12.32 -8.52 -10.31
C PRO A 129 12.87 -8.19 -11.69
N ASN A 130 12.45 -7.07 -12.26
CA ASN A 130 13.05 -6.52 -13.48
C ASN A 130 14.04 -5.39 -13.14
N ASN A 131 15.05 -5.70 -12.34
CA ASN A 131 16.06 -4.73 -11.91
C ASN A 131 17.46 -5.12 -12.40
N THR A 132 18.38 -4.15 -12.40
CA THR A 132 19.75 -4.33 -12.89
C THR A 132 20.52 -5.40 -12.11
N THR A 133 20.25 -5.57 -10.82
CA THR A 133 20.90 -6.59 -9.98
C THR A 133 20.51 -7.98 -10.44
N PHE A 134 19.22 -8.23 -10.68
CA PHE A 134 18.72 -9.51 -11.18
C PHE A 134 19.39 -9.88 -12.52
N GLN A 135 19.44 -8.94 -13.46
CA GLN A 135 20.09 -9.16 -14.76
C GLN A 135 21.60 -9.44 -14.63
N ARG A 136 22.29 -8.73 -13.73
CA ARG A 136 23.72 -8.98 -13.46
C ARG A 136 23.95 -10.38 -12.87
N VAL A 137 23.11 -10.82 -11.94
CA VAL A 137 23.23 -12.15 -11.33
C VAL A 137 22.97 -13.25 -12.38
N GLN A 138 22.02 -13.06 -13.30
CA GLN A 138 21.83 -13.97 -14.43
C GLN A 138 23.07 -14.03 -15.35
N HIS A 139 23.73 -12.89 -15.58
CA HIS A 139 24.96 -12.86 -16.36
C HIS A 139 26.09 -13.64 -15.68
N VAL A 140 26.20 -13.55 -14.34
CA VAL A 140 27.18 -14.35 -13.56
C VAL A 140 26.93 -15.84 -13.74
N ASP A 141 25.68 -16.29 -13.61
CA ASP A 141 25.33 -17.71 -13.83
C ASP A 141 25.68 -18.17 -15.26
N THR A 142 25.40 -17.32 -16.25
CA THR A 142 25.73 -17.62 -17.66
C THR A 142 27.23 -17.77 -17.88
N ARG A 143 28.03 -16.88 -17.27
CA ARG A 143 29.50 -16.94 -17.34
C ARG A 143 30.04 -18.18 -16.64
N GLN A 144 29.50 -18.52 -15.47
CA GLN A 144 29.92 -19.72 -14.74
C GLN A 144 29.64 -20.98 -15.55
N ALA A 145 28.44 -21.12 -16.12
CA ALA A 145 28.09 -22.26 -16.95
C ALA A 145 29.03 -22.41 -18.17
N ALA A 146 29.43 -21.31 -18.80
CA ALA A 146 30.39 -21.33 -19.90
C ALA A 146 31.79 -21.78 -19.46
N ILE A 147 32.25 -21.32 -18.29
CA ILE A 147 33.54 -21.74 -17.70
C ILE A 147 33.51 -23.24 -17.36
N ASP A 148 32.43 -23.71 -16.71
CA ASP A 148 32.28 -25.11 -16.33
C ASP A 148 32.25 -26.03 -17.56
N SER A 149 31.59 -25.61 -18.64
CA SER A 149 31.56 -26.34 -19.91
C SER A 149 32.96 -26.42 -20.54
N ALA A 150 33.69 -25.31 -20.60
CA ALA A 150 35.05 -25.29 -21.15
C ALA A 150 36.04 -26.15 -20.34
N MET A 151 35.87 -26.23 -19.01
CA MET A 151 36.69 -27.10 -18.16
C MET A 151 36.41 -28.59 -18.39
N GLN A 152 35.17 -28.97 -18.70
CA GLN A 152 34.79 -30.35 -19.00
C GLN A 152 35.32 -30.81 -20.37
N GLU A 153 35.34 -29.92 -21.37
CA GLU A 153 35.87 -30.20 -22.71
C GLU A 153 37.40 -30.36 -22.71
N GLY A 154 38.12 -29.62 -21.87
CA GLY A 154 39.59 -29.73 -21.75
C GLY A 154 40.10 -30.95 -20.97
N GLN A 155 39.20 -31.75 -20.38
CA GLN A 155 39.52 -32.98 -19.64
C GLN A 155 39.19 -34.27 -20.42
N GLN A 156 38.67 -34.15 -21.65
CA GLN A 156 38.45 -35.26 -22.59
C GLN A 156 39.59 -35.34 -23.61
#